data_AF-R6CA06-F1
#
_entry.id   AF-R6CA06-F1
#
_cell.length_a   1.000
_cell.length_b   1.000
_cell.length_c   1.000
_cell.angle_alpha   90.00
_cell.angle_beta   90.00
_cell.angle_gamma   90.00
#
_symmetry.space_group_name_H-M   'P 1'
#
loop_
_entity.id
_entity.type
_entity.pdbx_description
1 polymer ?
#
loop_
_entity_poly.entity_id
_entity_poly.type
_entity_poly.pdbx_seq_one_letter_code
_entity_poly.pdbx_strand_id
1 'polypeptide(L)'
;MIGLIVAYTKNRVIGSEGRIPWRIKGEQRRFKELTTGNVVIMGRKSYEEIGHPLPNRYTVVVSSTADYEAENCITVNSLPAAIKKAEELCPGKNIYISGGAGIYKEGIALAEKLFVTEIDAEIEGDTYFPEFDVSAYERTIEEIVDGEIPYSYVTYSKKKTKIFIDGSEGTTGLRINERFAGRDDLEILQIDPALRKDTEERKKLINASDITILCLPDAAAKEAVSLVENENVRILDASTAHRTEEGWAYGFPELAPSFREKIKTGKRVAVPGCYASGFIALMYPLVKEGILSADYPACAFAMSGYSGGGKKMIAEYEAEERAAELSAPREYALSQQHKHLKEMKAVPGLDREPLFSPIVCDYYSGMLVSLPIQKDFMQKALTPEELQAFFAGYYANEPFIKVNAFGAEAESRGFLSANVRSGWDGMEIFVTGNEDRMVVSSRFDNLGKGASGAAVQCLNIMLGCAEDKGLVL
;
A
#
# COMPACT_ATOMS: atom_id res chain seq x y z
N MET A 1 -13.26 -12.83 -5.26
CA MET A 1 -14.17 -11.80 -4.71
C MET A 1 -14.43 -12.08 -3.26
N ILE A 2 -14.33 -11.05 -2.43
CA ILE A 2 -14.78 -11.05 -1.03
C ILE A 2 -16.15 -10.37 -0.97
N GLY A 3 -17.17 -11.14 -0.64
CA GLY A 3 -18.53 -10.67 -0.45
C GLY A 3 -18.90 -10.69 1.03
N LEU A 4 -19.73 -9.75 1.47
CA LEU A 4 -20.41 -9.84 2.75
C LEU A 4 -21.86 -10.22 2.47
N ILE A 5 -22.40 -11.19 3.21
CA ILE A 5 -23.78 -11.62 3.05
C ILE A 5 -24.53 -11.54 4.38
N VAL A 6 -25.68 -10.86 4.38
CA VAL A 6 -26.46 -10.57 5.59
C VAL A 6 -27.94 -10.42 5.27
N ALA A 7 -28.78 -10.74 6.25
CA ALA A 7 -30.18 -10.36 6.28
C ALA A 7 -30.41 -9.44 7.49
N TYR A 8 -31.03 -8.29 7.28
CA TYR A 8 -31.35 -7.37 8.36
C TYR A 8 -32.73 -6.75 8.19
N THR A 9 -33.33 -6.34 9.30
CA THR A 9 -34.62 -5.61 9.36
C THR A 9 -34.45 -4.12 9.09
N LYS A 10 -35.55 -3.36 8.97
CA LYS A 10 -35.51 -1.89 8.79
C LYS A 10 -34.68 -1.17 9.86
N ASN A 11 -34.75 -1.66 11.11
CA ASN A 11 -33.95 -1.18 12.24
C ASN A 11 -32.58 -1.89 12.36
N ARG A 12 -32.10 -2.56 11.31
CA ARG A 12 -30.83 -3.28 11.16
C ARG A 12 -30.62 -4.46 12.12
N VAL A 13 -31.66 -5.02 12.71
CA VAL A 13 -31.53 -6.19 13.59
C VAL A 13 -31.07 -7.39 12.75
N ILE A 14 -30.06 -8.09 13.25
CA ILE A 14 -29.52 -9.34 12.71
C ILE A 14 -29.59 -10.50 13.71
N GLY A 15 -29.90 -10.22 14.98
CA GLY A 15 -29.95 -11.23 16.02
C GLY A 15 -30.60 -10.75 17.31
N SER A 16 -31.12 -11.71 18.08
CA SER A 16 -31.60 -11.55 19.45
C SER A 16 -31.24 -12.80 20.25
N GLU A 17 -30.61 -12.66 21.41
CA GLU A 17 -30.20 -13.77 22.29
C GLU A 17 -29.39 -14.88 21.55
N GLY A 18 -28.59 -14.47 20.56
CA GLY A 18 -27.78 -15.39 19.75
C GLY A 18 -28.57 -16.21 18.73
N ARG A 19 -29.77 -15.74 18.34
CA ARG A 19 -30.60 -16.34 17.29
C ARG A 19 -31.14 -15.34 16.30
N ILE A 20 -31.51 -15.80 15.11
CA ILE A 20 -32.29 -14.99 14.16
C ILE A 20 -33.74 -14.80 14.70
N PRO A 21 -34.21 -13.55 14.92
CA PRO A 21 -35.50 -13.29 15.59
C PRO A 21 -36.72 -13.35 14.64
N TRP A 22 -36.56 -13.88 13.43
CA TRP A 22 -37.64 -14.04 12.46
C TRP A 22 -37.64 -15.42 11.81
N ARG A 23 -38.78 -15.79 11.23
CA ARG A 23 -38.94 -16.98 10.42
C ARG A 23 -39.65 -16.63 9.12
N ILE A 24 -38.87 -16.26 8.11
CA ILE A 24 -39.37 -15.81 6.81
C ILE A 24 -39.10 -16.91 5.78
N LYS A 25 -40.15 -17.35 5.09
CA LYS A 25 -40.03 -18.41 4.08
C LYS A 25 -39.23 -17.88 2.88
N GLY A 26 -38.19 -18.59 2.48
CA GLY A 26 -37.42 -18.30 1.27
C GLY A 26 -36.29 -17.29 1.44
N GLU A 27 -36.24 -16.53 2.54
CA GLU A 27 -35.22 -15.51 2.82
C GLU A 27 -33.77 -16.07 2.71
N GLN A 28 -33.55 -17.24 3.30
CA GLN A 28 -32.24 -17.91 3.27
C GLN A 28 -31.84 -18.48 1.89
N ARG A 29 -32.71 -18.40 0.87
CA ARG A 29 -32.43 -18.92 -0.49
C ARG A 29 -31.18 -18.27 -1.06
N ARG A 30 -31.10 -16.95 -1.00
CA ARG A 30 -29.96 -16.19 -1.53
C ARG A 30 -28.65 -16.56 -0.84
N PHE A 31 -28.67 -16.71 0.49
CA PHE A 31 -27.52 -17.18 1.25
C PHE A 31 -27.03 -18.52 0.73
N LYS A 32 -27.94 -19.49 0.60
CA LYS A 32 -27.59 -20.82 0.11
C LYS A 32 -27.04 -20.79 -1.33
N GLU A 33 -27.69 -20.06 -2.23
CA GLU A 33 -27.31 -20.01 -3.65
C GLU A 33 -25.91 -19.39 -3.84
N LEU A 34 -25.64 -18.24 -3.24
CA LEU A 34 -24.37 -17.53 -3.40
C LEU A 34 -23.20 -18.28 -2.75
N THR A 35 -23.42 -18.85 -1.57
CA THR A 35 -22.34 -19.44 -0.78
C THR A 35 -22.02 -20.89 -1.15
N THR A 36 -22.92 -21.63 -1.80
CA THR A 36 -22.67 -23.04 -2.17
C THR A 36 -21.46 -23.15 -3.10
N GLY A 37 -20.56 -24.09 -2.80
CA GLY A 37 -19.32 -24.32 -3.55
C GLY A 37 -18.20 -23.31 -3.30
N ASN A 38 -18.41 -22.39 -2.33
CA ASN A 38 -17.52 -21.29 -1.96
C ASN A 38 -17.15 -21.35 -0.46
N VAL A 39 -16.34 -20.39 -0.01
CA VAL A 39 -15.91 -20.27 1.40
C VAL A 39 -16.86 -19.37 2.17
N VAL A 40 -17.19 -19.73 3.41
CA VAL A 40 -17.96 -18.91 4.35
C VAL A 40 -17.14 -18.65 5.60
N ILE A 41 -16.89 -17.38 5.90
CA ILE A 41 -16.22 -16.94 7.13
C ILE A 41 -17.27 -16.47 8.11
N MET A 42 -17.25 -16.98 9.36
CA MET A 42 -18.20 -16.59 10.39
C MET A 42 -17.60 -16.53 11.79
N GLY A 43 -18.21 -15.75 12.68
CA GLY A 43 -17.81 -15.71 14.08
C GLY A 43 -18.26 -16.94 14.86
N ARG A 44 -17.54 -17.25 15.97
CA ARG A 44 -17.83 -18.37 16.88
C ARG A 44 -19.32 -18.54 17.21
N LYS A 45 -19.98 -17.48 17.69
CA LYS A 45 -21.40 -17.54 18.12
C LYS A 45 -22.33 -17.96 16.98
N SER A 46 -22.10 -17.47 15.76
CA SER A 46 -22.89 -17.84 14.59
C SER A 46 -22.66 -19.29 14.19
N TYR A 47 -21.43 -19.78 14.29
CA TYR A 47 -21.13 -21.20 14.08
C TYR A 47 -21.80 -22.10 15.14
N GLU A 48 -21.73 -21.72 16.41
CA GLU A 48 -22.36 -22.45 17.52
C GLU A 48 -23.89 -22.52 17.40
N GLU A 49 -24.52 -21.45 16.90
CA GLU A 49 -25.96 -21.44 16.59
C GLU A 49 -26.33 -22.43 15.47
N ILE A 50 -25.51 -22.48 14.40
CA ILE A 50 -25.70 -23.43 13.29
C ILE A 50 -25.41 -24.86 13.76
N GLY A 51 -24.40 -25.04 14.63
CA GLY A 51 -24.03 -26.30 15.28
C GLY A 51 -23.24 -27.29 14.41
N HIS A 52 -22.99 -26.98 13.13
CA HIS A 52 -22.28 -27.85 12.20
C HIS A 52 -21.69 -27.07 11.02
N PRO A 53 -20.65 -27.59 10.33
CA PRO A 53 -20.17 -27.03 9.08
C PRO A 53 -21.27 -27.02 8.04
N LEU A 54 -21.33 -25.94 7.26
CA LEU A 54 -22.36 -25.80 6.25
C LEU A 54 -22.11 -26.77 5.07
N PRO A 55 -23.11 -27.57 4.63
CA PRO A 55 -22.91 -28.54 3.55
C PRO A 55 -22.47 -27.89 2.23
N ASN A 56 -21.54 -28.54 1.52
CA ASN A 56 -20.98 -28.10 0.23
C ASN A 56 -20.30 -26.72 0.27
N ARG A 57 -19.79 -26.33 1.45
CA ARG A 57 -19.12 -25.05 1.70
C ARG A 57 -17.91 -25.29 2.59
N TYR A 58 -16.86 -24.53 2.35
CA TYR A 58 -15.73 -24.51 3.27
C TYR A 58 -15.99 -23.46 4.35
N THR A 59 -16.01 -23.84 5.62
CA THR A 59 -16.33 -22.95 6.73
C THR A 59 -15.05 -22.54 7.45
N VAL A 60 -14.83 -21.24 7.64
CA VAL A 60 -13.72 -20.72 8.44
C VAL A 60 -14.31 -19.97 9.64
N VAL A 61 -14.09 -20.50 10.84
CA VAL A 61 -14.59 -19.94 12.08
C VAL A 61 -13.55 -18.99 12.66
N VAL A 62 -13.93 -17.74 12.92
CA VAL A 62 -13.07 -16.77 13.61
C VAL A 62 -13.35 -16.85 15.11
N SER A 63 -12.35 -17.29 15.87
CA SER A 63 -12.46 -17.51 17.31
C SER A 63 -11.09 -17.42 17.99
N SER A 64 -11.06 -16.82 19.19
CA SER A 64 -9.88 -16.78 20.07
C SER A 64 -9.98 -17.69 21.29
N THR A 65 -11.08 -18.44 21.41
CA THR A 65 -11.49 -19.09 22.68
C THR A 65 -11.95 -20.54 22.52
N ALA A 66 -12.20 -20.97 21.30
CA ALA A 66 -12.66 -22.30 20.95
C ALA A 66 -12.10 -22.65 19.58
N ASP A 67 -11.83 -23.94 19.38
CA ASP A 67 -11.30 -24.51 18.15
C ASP A 67 -12.27 -25.56 17.60
N TYR A 68 -12.44 -25.55 16.28
CA TYR A 68 -13.34 -26.41 15.52
C TYR A 68 -12.59 -26.90 14.29
N GLU A 69 -12.52 -28.22 14.13
CA GLU A 69 -11.90 -28.88 13.00
C GLU A 69 -12.83 -29.96 12.44
N ALA A 70 -13.05 -29.90 11.13
CA ALA A 70 -13.76 -30.93 10.36
C ALA A 70 -13.25 -30.90 8.91
N GLU A 71 -13.66 -31.88 8.08
CA GLU A 71 -13.21 -31.99 6.68
C GLU A 71 -13.32 -30.68 5.88
N ASN A 72 -14.39 -29.90 6.12
CA ASN A 72 -14.63 -28.60 5.48
C ASN A 72 -14.79 -27.46 6.51
N CYS A 73 -14.12 -27.55 7.65
CA CYS A 73 -14.20 -26.54 8.71
C CYS A 73 -12.87 -26.37 9.43
N ILE A 74 -12.43 -25.13 9.58
CA ILE A 74 -11.24 -24.79 10.37
C ILE A 74 -11.50 -23.56 11.24
N THR A 75 -10.65 -23.37 12.24
CA THR A 75 -10.64 -22.17 13.07
C THR A 75 -9.39 -21.34 12.88
N VAL A 76 -9.55 -20.02 12.92
CA VAL A 76 -8.48 -19.03 12.91
C VAL A 76 -8.77 -17.91 13.91
N ASN A 77 -7.75 -17.14 14.28
CA ASN A 77 -7.84 -16.16 15.36
C ASN A 77 -8.28 -14.76 14.94
N SER A 78 -8.41 -14.48 13.63
CA SER A 78 -8.73 -13.15 13.12
C SER A 78 -9.31 -13.21 11.70
N LEU A 79 -10.04 -12.16 11.30
CA LEU A 79 -10.61 -12.05 9.96
C LEU A 79 -9.53 -11.99 8.85
N PRO A 80 -8.41 -11.24 8.98
CA PRO A 80 -7.33 -11.28 8.00
C PRO A 80 -6.72 -12.68 7.83
N ALA A 81 -6.52 -13.41 8.94
CA ALA A 81 -6.05 -14.79 8.88
C ALA A 81 -7.07 -15.71 8.19
N ALA A 82 -8.37 -15.48 8.39
CA ALA A 82 -9.44 -16.22 7.73
C ALA A 82 -9.43 -16.04 6.22
N ILE A 83 -9.30 -14.80 5.74
CA ILE A 83 -9.24 -14.48 4.32
C ILE A 83 -8.02 -15.13 3.69
N LYS A 84 -6.83 -14.92 4.26
CA LYS A 84 -5.60 -15.55 3.78
C LYS A 84 -5.74 -17.08 3.71
N LYS A 85 -6.31 -17.69 4.75
CA LYS A 85 -6.45 -19.14 4.80
C LYS A 85 -7.46 -19.67 3.79
N ALA A 86 -8.54 -18.92 3.54
CA ALA A 86 -9.50 -19.22 2.50
C ALA A 86 -8.87 -19.18 1.10
N GLU A 87 -8.02 -18.18 0.82
CA GLU A 87 -7.29 -18.07 -0.44
C GLU A 87 -6.29 -19.22 -0.65
N GLU A 88 -5.59 -19.63 0.41
CA GLU A 88 -4.66 -20.77 0.38
C GLU A 88 -5.37 -22.11 0.11
N LEU A 89 -6.48 -22.37 0.81
CA LEU A 89 -7.15 -23.67 0.79
C LEU A 89 -8.13 -23.83 -0.37
N CYS A 90 -8.73 -22.73 -0.83
CA CYS A 90 -9.79 -22.71 -1.83
C CYS A 90 -9.47 -21.69 -2.94
N PRO A 91 -8.34 -21.86 -3.67
CA PRO A 91 -7.94 -20.90 -4.69
C PRO A 91 -9.01 -20.74 -5.78
N GLY A 92 -9.30 -19.49 -6.13
CA GLY A 92 -10.31 -19.15 -7.14
C GLY A 92 -11.77 -19.25 -6.69
N LYS A 93 -12.04 -19.57 -5.42
CA LYS A 93 -13.39 -19.54 -4.84
C LYS A 93 -13.74 -18.16 -4.32
N ASN A 94 -15.03 -17.83 -4.28
CA ASN A 94 -15.50 -16.63 -3.61
C ASN A 94 -15.45 -16.83 -2.10
N ILE A 95 -15.23 -15.75 -1.37
CA ILE A 95 -15.20 -15.72 0.09
C ILE A 95 -16.40 -14.91 0.54
N TYR A 96 -17.27 -15.50 1.36
CA TYR A 96 -18.43 -14.83 1.92
C TYR A 96 -18.29 -14.64 3.42
N ILE A 97 -18.24 -13.40 3.87
CA ILE A 97 -18.32 -13.04 5.28
C ILE A 97 -19.77 -13.09 5.71
N SER A 98 -20.08 -13.96 6.67
CA SER A 98 -21.41 -14.25 7.16
C SER A 98 -21.41 -14.38 8.69
N GLY A 99 -22.29 -13.67 9.38
CA GLY A 99 -22.57 -13.91 10.79
C GLY A 99 -21.54 -13.34 11.79
N GLY A 100 -22.08 -12.71 12.83
CA GLY A 100 -21.35 -12.10 13.94
C GLY A 100 -21.13 -10.60 13.73
N ALA A 101 -21.74 -9.77 14.59
CA ALA A 101 -21.63 -8.31 14.48
C ALA A 101 -20.18 -7.80 14.47
N GLY A 102 -19.28 -8.43 15.24
CA GLY A 102 -17.84 -8.11 15.22
C GLY A 102 -17.21 -8.39 13.85
N ILE A 103 -17.51 -9.56 13.26
CA ILE A 103 -16.99 -9.94 11.94
C ILE A 103 -17.55 -9.03 10.85
N TYR A 104 -18.82 -8.65 10.91
CA TYR A 104 -19.38 -7.68 9.98
C TYR A 104 -18.73 -6.30 10.09
N LYS A 105 -18.48 -5.83 11.32
CA LYS A 105 -17.83 -4.54 11.56
C LYS A 105 -16.44 -4.48 10.92
N GLU A 106 -15.67 -5.55 11.00
CA GLU A 106 -14.36 -5.65 10.35
C GLU A 106 -14.49 -5.91 8.83
N GLY A 107 -15.46 -6.73 8.42
CA GLY A 107 -15.61 -7.22 7.05
C GLY A 107 -16.16 -6.23 6.05
N ILE A 108 -16.97 -5.24 6.47
CA ILE A 108 -17.56 -4.24 5.56
C ILE A 108 -16.48 -3.48 4.76
N ALA A 109 -15.38 -3.12 5.41
CA ALA A 109 -14.29 -2.39 4.76
C ALA A 109 -13.55 -3.23 3.69
N LEU A 110 -13.54 -4.55 3.88
CA LEU A 110 -12.84 -5.53 3.04
C LEU A 110 -13.71 -6.06 1.89
N ALA A 111 -15.03 -6.02 2.04
CA ALA A 111 -15.96 -6.58 1.08
C ALA A 111 -16.05 -5.70 -0.20
N GLU A 112 -15.91 -6.36 -1.35
CA GLU A 112 -16.16 -5.76 -2.68
C GLU A 112 -17.67 -5.55 -2.90
N LYS A 113 -18.49 -6.46 -2.37
CA LYS A 113 -19.94 -6.46 -2.49
C LYS A 113 -20.62 -6.82 -1.18
N LEU A 114 -21.73 -6.13 -0.88
CA LEU A 114 -22.64 -6.51 0.20
C LEU A 114 -23.92 -7.09 -0.41
N PHE A 115 -24.14 -8.38 -0.19
CA PHE A 115 -25.36 -9.11 -0.55
C PHE A 115 -26.32 -9.05 0.63
N VAL A 116 -27.25 -8.09 0.58
CA VAL A 116 -28.15 -7.77 1.68
C VAL A 116 -29.56 -8.26 1.37
N THR A 117 -30.16 -9.04 2.27
CA THR A 117 -31.61 -9.22 2.32
C THR A 117 -32.21 -8.17 3.24
N GLU A 118 -32.87 -7.16 2.66
CA GLU A 118 -33.55 -6.09 3.40
C GLU A 118 -34.97 -6.55 3.76
N ILE A 119 -35.20 -6.86 5.03
CA ILE A 119 -36.50 -7.32 5.54
C ILE A 119 -37.36 -6.10 5.87
N ASP A 120 -38.55 -6.03 5.27
CA ASP A 120 -39.50 -4.94 5.43
C ASP A 120 -40.33 -5.10 6.72
N ALA A 121 -39.64 -5.15 7.86
CA ALA A 121 -40.23 -5.18 9.19
C ALA A 121 -39.31 -4.48 10.20
N GLU A 122 -39.89 -4.00 11.29
CA GLU A 122 -39.15 -3.64 12.50
C GLU A 122 -39.36 -4.75 13.53
N ILE A 123 -38.25 -5.33 14.01
CA ILE A 123 -38.26 -6.44 14.97
C ILE A 123 -37.32 -6.06 16.12
N GLU A 124 -37.68 -6.39 17.36
CA GLU A 124 -36.80 -6.19 18.50
C GLU A 124 -35.63 -7.18 18.48
N GLY A 125 -34.43 -6.72 18.86
CA GLY A 125 -33.25 -7.55 18.96
C GLY A 125 -32.09 -6.82 19.64
N ASP A 126 -31.04 -7.56 19.98
CA ASP A 126 -29.87 -7.07 20.72
C ASP A 126 -28.62 -6.93 19.85
N THR A 127 -28.67 -7.43 18.61
CA THR A 127 -27.55 -7.49 17.69
C THR A 127 -27.93 -6.82 16.38
N TYR A 128 -27.14 -5.83 15.97
CA TYR A 128 -27.41 -4.99 14.81
C TYR A 128 -26.32 -5.10 13.75
N PHE A 129 -26.71 -4.99 12.48
CA PHE A 129 -25.78 -4.79 11.38
C PHE A 129 -25.11 -3.43 11.52
N PRO A 130 -23.78 -3.32 11.29
CA PRO A 130 -23.07 -2.04 11.43
C PRO A 130 -23.61 -1.00 10.45
N GLU A 131 -23.47 0.28 10.81
CA GLU A 131 -23.67 1.35 9.84
C GLU A 131 -22.55 1.32 8.79
N PHE A 132 -22.89 1.66 7.55
CA PHE A 132 -21.93 1.82 6.47
C PHE A 132 -22.32 2.96 5.56
N ASP A 133 -21.33 3.55 4.88
CA ASP A 133 -21.56 4.65 3.94
C ASP A 133 -22.16 4.11 2.64
N VAL A 134 -23.48 4.17 2.51
CA VAL A 134 -24.22 3.76 1.31
C VAL A 134 -23.77 4.53 0.07
N SER A 135 -23.28 5.77 0.22
CA SER A 135 -22.87 6.60 -0.92
C SER A 135 -21.61 6.08 -1.62
N ALA A 136 -20.81 5.27 -0.91
CA ALA A 136 -19.64 4.57 -1.45
C ALA A 136 -20.00 3.36 -2.33
N TYR A 137 -21.28 2.99 -2.42
CA TYR A 137 -21.75 1.83 -3.17
C TYR A 137 -22.73 2.23 -4.27
N GLU A 138 -22.76 1.43 -5.33
CA GLU A 138 -23.86 1.35 -6.27
C GLU A 138 -24.86 0.31 -5.76
N ARG A 139 -26.12 0.73 -5.57
CA ARG A 139 -27.20 -0.10 -5.02
C ARG A 139 -28.08 -0.64 -6.15
N THR A 140 -28.22 -1.96 -6.21
CA THR A 140 -29.08 -2.66 -7.17
C THR A 140 -30.06 -3.56 -6.43
N ILE A 141 -31.35 -3.44 -6.75
CA ILE A 141 -32.38 -4.38 -6.27
C ILE A 141 -32.47 -5.52 -7.30
N GLU A 142 -32.21 -6.74 -6.87
CA GLU A 142 -32.25 -7.95 -7.71
C GLU A 142 -33.64 -8.56 -7.76
N GLU A 143 -34.32 -8.61 -6.61
CA GLU A 143 -35.62 -9.23 -6.46
C GLU A 143 -36.38 -8.59 -5.28
N ILE A 144 -37.68 -8.44 -5.43
CA ILE A 144 -38.61 -8.07 -4.34
C ILE A 144 -39.53 -9.27 -4.14
N VAL A 145 -39.58 -9.78 -2.92
CA VAL A 145 -40.42 -10.93 -2.55
C VAL A 145 -41.51 -10.45 -1.61
N ASP A 146 -42.75 -10.53 -2.11
CA ASP A 146 -43.93 -10.25 -1.30
C ASP A 146 -44.26 -11.43 -0.36
N GLY A 147 -44.94 -11.13 0.75
CA GLY A 147 -45.35 -12.13 1.74
C GLY A 147 -45.95 -11.47 2.97
N GLU A 148 -46.14 -12.25 4.03
CA GLU A 148 -46.56 -11.73 5.35
C GLU A 148 -45.53 -10.74 5.91
N ILE A 149 -44.25 -11.04 5.69
CA ILE A 149 -43.13 -10.13 5.92
C ILE A 149 -42.37 -10.01 4.58
N PRO A 150 -42.58 -8.92 3.82
CA PRO A 150 -41.87 -8.69 2.58
C PRO A 150 -40.37 -8.53 2.78
N TYR A 151 -39.57 -8.84 1.76
CA TYR A 151 -38.13 -8.57 1.77
C TYR A 151 -37.59 -8.35 0.37
N SER A 152 -36.44 -7.68 0.27
CA SER A 152 -35.75 -7.41 -1.00
C SER A 152 -34.34 -7.99 -0.99
N TYR A 153 -33.93 -8.59 -2.09
CA TYR A 153 -32.53 -8.91 -2.34
C TYR A 153 -31.84 -7.71 -2.98
N VAL A 154 -30.92 -7.11 -2.24
CA VAL A 154 -30.18 -5.92 -2.63
C VAL A 154 -28.70 -6.23 -2.69
N THR A 155 -28.02 -5.77 -3.73
CA THR A 155 -26.56 -5.78 -3.81
C THR A 155 -26.04 -4.37 -3.76
N TYR A 156 -25.12 -4.12 -2.85
CA TYR A 156 -24.30 -2.93 -2.80
C TYR A 156 -22.92 -3.28 -3.38
N SER A 157 -22.59 -2.77 -4.57
CA SER A 157 -21.26 -2.94 -5.18
C SER A 157 -20.42 -1.71 -4.91
N LYS A 158 -19.22 -1.86 -4.35
CA LYS A 158 -18.36 -0.72 -4.03
C LYS A 158 -18.03 0.05 -5.31
N LYS A 159 -18.19 1.38 -5.29
CA LYS A 159 -17.84 2.23 -6.43
C LYS A 159 -16.33 2.14 -6.68
N LYS A 160 -15.95 2.10 -7.95
CA LYS A 160 -14.55 2.17 -8.36
C LYS A 160 -14.02 3.58 -8.11
N THR A 161 -12.77 3.67 -7.66
CA THR A 161 -12.11 4.96 -7.52
C THR A 161 -11.55 5.38 -8.87
N LYS A 162 -11.89 6.59 -9.32
CA LYS A 162 -11.40 7.14 -10.59
C LYS A 162 -10.00 7.67 -10.43
N ILE A 163 -9.05 7.08 -11.15
CA ILE A 163 -7.65 7.47 -11.15
C ILE A 163 -7.30 8.09 -12.49
N PHE A 164 -6.68 9.27 -12.46
CA PHE A 164 -6.03 9.85 -13.63
C PHE A 164 -4.52 9.87 -13.43
N ILE A 165 -3.74 9.37 -14.40
CA ILE A 165 -2.28 9.45 -14.38
C ILE A 165 -1.83 10.48 -15.41
N ASP A 166 -1.42 11.66 -14.94
CA ASP A 166 -0.87 12.69 -15.80
C ASP A 166 0.63 12.43 -16.03
N GLY A 167 1.06 12.27 -17.28
CA GLY A 167 2.41 11.80 -17.63
C GLY A 167 2.58 10.28 -17.61
N SER A 168 1.52 9.52 -17.96
CA SER A 168 1.50 8.05 -17.91
C SER A 168 2.54 7.37 -18.81
N GLU A 169 3.11 8.04 -19.81
CA GLU A 169 4.11 7.47 -20.70
C GLU A 169 5.51 7.37 -20.08
N GLY A 170 5.79 8.05 -18.97
CA GLY A 170 7.09 7.99 -18.30
C GLY A 170 7.36 6.63 -17.66
N THR A 171 8.61 6.31 -17.34
CA THR A 171 8.97 5.02 -16.70
C THR A 171 8.14 4.77 -15.45
N THR A 172 7.97 5.78 -14.58
CA THR A 172 7.13 5.68 -13.38
C THR A 172 5.66 5.44 -13.74
N GLY A 173 5.08 6.22 -14.65
CA GLY A 173 3.68 6.08 -15.06
C GLY A 173 3.35 4.72 -15.68
N LEU A 174 4.24 4.20 -16.52
CA LEU A 174 4.12 2.85 -17.10
C LEU A 174 4.13 1.77 -16.01
N ARG A 175 5.07 1.86 -15.06
CA ARG A 175 5.17 0.91 -13.94
C ARG A 175 3.99 0.97 -12.96
N ILE A 176 3.36 2.14 -12.80
CA ILE A 176 2.11 2.28 -12.03
C ILE A 176 0.97 1.58 -12.78
N ASN A 177 0.84 1.78 -14.09
CA ASN A 177 -0.17 1.08 -14.90
C ASN A 177 -0.02 -0.45 -14.85
N GLU A 178 1.22 -0.96 -14.89
CA GLU A 178 1.50 -2.40 -14.71
C GLU A 178 0.99 -2.91 -13.36
N ARG A 179 1.19 -2.15 -12.26
CA ARG A 179 0.70 -2.49 -10.92
C ARG A 179 -0.81 -2.37 -10.75
N PHE A 180 -1.48 -1.64 -11.64
CA PHE A 180 -2.94 -1.57 -11.68
C PHE A 180 -3.57 -2.74 -12.44
N ALA A 181 -2.79 -3.55 -13.13
CA ALA A 181 -3.30 -4.73 -13.82
C ALA A 181 -4.02 -5.66 -12.85
N GLY A 182 -5.27 -6.02 -13.16
CA GLY A 182 -6.10 -6.90 -12.33
C GLY A 182 -6.78 -6.21 -11.14
N ARG A 183 -6.60 -4.89 -10.95
CA ARG A 183 -7.35 -4.13 -9.94
C ARG A 183 -8.76 -3.82 -10.43
N ASP A 184 -9.75 -4.38 -9.76
CA ASP A 184 -11.18 -4.17 -10.02
C ASP A 184 -11.78 -2.99 -9.26
N ASP A 185 -11.07 -2.47 -8.27
CA ASP A 185 -11.44 -1.33 -7.45
C ASP A 185 -11.09 0.04 -8.06
N LEU A 186 -10.40 0.06 -9.20
CA LEU A 186 -9.98 1.27 -9.90
C LEU A 186 -10.67 1.42 -11.26
N GLU A 187 -11.00 2.67 -11.61
CA GLU A 187 -11.39 3.09 -12.95
C GLU A 187 -10.32 4.06 -13.47
N ILE A 188 -9.57 3.68 -14.50
CA ILE A 188 -8.47 4.52 -15.01
C ILE A 188 -9.00 5.44 -16.10
N LEU A 189 -8.97 6.74 -15.84
CA LEU A 189 -9.29 7.78 -16.82
C LEU A 189 -8.11 7.93 -17.78
N GLN A 190 -8.38 7.79 -19.08
CA GLN A 190 -7.35 7.89 -20.12
C GLN A 190 -7.43 9.24 -20.83
N ILE A 191 -6.27 9.85 -21.07
CA ILE A 191 -6.12 11.02 -21.93
C ILE A 191 -5.71 10.56 -23.32
N ASP A 192 -6.27 11.20 -24.36
CA ASP A 192 -5.78 11.01 -25.72
C ASP A 192 -4.29 11.40 -25.78
N PRO A 193 -3.38 10.52 -26.27
CA PRO A 193 -1.96 10.84 -26.41
C PRO A 193 -1.67 12.14 -27.17
N ALA A 194 -2.53 12.57 -28.10
CA ALA A 194 -2.41 13.82 -28.82
C ALA A 194 -2.75 15.05 -27.94
N LEU A 195 -3.61 14.87 -26.94
CA LEU A 195 -4.08 15.92 -26.03
C LEU A 195 -3.36 15.93 -24.68
N ARG A 196 -2.37 15.05 -24.45
CA ARG A 196 -1.63 14.96 -23.18
C ARG A 196 -0.89 16.22 -22.72
N LYS A 197 -0.73 17.21 -23.60
CA LYS A 197 -0.15 18.53 -23.29
C LYS A 197 -1.18 19.66 -23.35
N ASP A 198 -2.43 19.35 -23.69
CA ASP A 198 -3.52 20.31 -23.71
C ASP A 198 -3.99 20.59 -22.29
N THR A 199 -3.94 21.85 -21.89
CA THR A 199 -4.24 22.26 -20.52
C THR A 199 -5.70 22.02 -20.15
N GLU A 200 -6.65 22.23 -21.07
CA GLU A 200 -8.07 22.08 -20.80
C GLU A 200 -8.48 20.61 -20.69
N GLU A 201 -7.95 19.73 -21.56
CA GLU A 201 -8.22 18.30 -21.47
C GLU A 201 -7.60 17.69 -20.19
N ARG A 202 -6.37 18.10 -19.83
CA ARG A 202 -5.77 17.71 -18.54
C ARG A 202 -6.62 18.19 -17.37
N LYS A 203 -7.01 19.47 -17.35
CA LYS A 203 -7.86 20.05 -16.32
C LYS A 203 -9.16 19.29 -16.14
N LYS A 204 -9.84 18.96 -17.25
CA LYS A 204 -11.07 18.18 -17.25
C LYS A 204 -10.88 16.80 -16.58
N LEU A 205 -9.83 16.07 -16.94
CA LEU A 205 -9.56 14.74 -16.38
C LEU A 205 -9.11 14.79 -14.92
N ILE A 206 -8.29 15.78 -14.54
CA ILE A 206 -7.90 16.03 -13.15
C ILE A 206 -9.16 16.20 -12.28
N ASN A 207 -10.07 17.06 -12.70
CA ASN A 207 -11.28 17.38 -11.95
C ASN A 207 -12.36 16.27 -11.97
N ALA A 208 -12.29 15.36 -12.94
CA ALA A 208 -13.16 14.19 -13.03
C ALA A 208 -12.64 12.96 -12.24
N SER A 209 -11.37 12.99 -11.81
CA SER A 209 -10.77 11.92 -11.00
C SER A 209 -11.05 12.09 -9.51
N ASP A 210 -11.04 10.99 -8.76
CA ASP A 210 -10.99 11.04 -7.30
C ASP A 210 -9.55 11.27 -6.83
N ILE A 211 -8.59 10.65 -7.52
CA ILE A 211 -7.16 10.80 -7.29
C ILE A 211 -6.43 11.00 -8.62
N THR A 212 -5.65 12.08 -8.72
CA THR A 212 -4.70 12.28 -9.82
C THR A 212 -3.28 11.93 -9.36
N ILE A 213 -2.59 11.12 -10.15
CA ILE A 213 -1.17 10.78 -9.97
C ILE A 213 -0.35 11.59 -10.98
N LEU A 214 0.60 12.39 -10.49
CA LEU A 214 1.47 13.20 -11.34
C LEU A 214 2.80 12.49 -11.56
N CYS A 215 3.04 12.05 -12.80
CA CYS A 215 4.30 11.47 -13.28
C CYS A 215 5.02 12.47 -14.20
N LEU A 216 5.08 13.73 -13.77
CA LEU A 216 5.46 14.88 -14.60
C LEU A 216 6.80 15.50 -14.18
N PRO A 217 7.46 16.26 -15.07
CA PRO A 217 8.48 17.22 -14.66
C PRO A 217 7.90 18.31 -13.74
N ASP A 218 8.74 18.89 -12.87
CA ASP A 218 8.31 19.80 -11.81
C ASP A 218 7.40 20.96 -12.27
N ALA A 219 7.72 21.60 -13.40
CA ALA A 219 6.93 22.73 -13.91
C ALA A 219 5.50 22.30 -14.31
N ALA A 220 5.37 21.15 -14.97
CA ALA A 220 4.09 20.60 -15.38
C ALA A 220 3.31 20.00 -14.19
N ALA A 221 4.00 19.51 -13.16
CA ALA A 221 3.38 19.08 -11.92
C ALA A 221 2.75 20.25 -11.16
N LYS A 222 3.47 21.38 -11.05
CA LYS A 222 2.94 22.62 -10.44
C LYS A 222 1.75 23.17 -11.22
N GLU A 223 1.83 23.18 -12.54
CA GLU A 223 0.71 23.53 -13.40
C GLU A 223 -0.50 22.62 -13.13
N ALA A 224 -0.32 21.29 -13.13
CA ALA A 224 -1.40 20.34 -12.88
C ALA A 224 -2.11 20.59 -11.54
N VAL A 225 -1.36 20.87 -10.47
CA VAL A 225 -1.93 21.20 -9.16
C VAL A 225 -2.76 22.49 -9.22
N SER A 226 -2.34 23.49 -10.01
CA SER A 226 -3.10 24.73 -10.20
C SER A 226 -4.39 24.56 -11.01
N LEU A 227 -4.56 23.45 -11.74
CA LEU A 227 -5.76 23.13 -12.51
C LEU A 227 -6.87 22.48 -11.68
N VAL A 228 -6.63 22.16 -10.41
CA VAL A 228 -7.62 21.54 -9.53
C VAL A 228 -8.67 22.58 -9.09
N GLU A 229 -9.93 22.37 -9.51
CA GLU A 229 -11.11 23.15 -9.12
C GLU A 229 -12.07 22.35 -8.22
N ASN A 230 -12.12 21.02 -8.39
CA ASN A 230 -12.87 20.12 -7.55
C ASN A 230 -12.08 19.83 -6.26
N GLU A 231 -12.54 20.38 -5.14
CA GLU A 231 -11.87 20.27 -3.84
C GLU A 231 -11.75 18.84 -3.31
N ASN A 232 -12.51 17.89 -3.85
CA ASN A 232 -12.45 16.48 -3.46
C ASN A 232 -11.29 15.73 -4.12
N VAL A 233 -10.71 16.28 -5.19
CA VAL A 233 -9.57 15.66 -5.89
C VAL A 233 -8.35 15.63 -4.97
N ARG A 234 -7.81 14.43 -4.80
CA ARG A 234 -6.53 14.22 -4.11
C ARG A 234 -5.42 14.08 -5.14
N ILE A 235 -4.24 14.63 -4.83
CA ILE A 235 -3.07 14.59 -5.69
C ILE A 235 -1.98 13.74 -5.04
N LEU A 236 -1.44 12.81 -5.82
CA LEU A 236 -0.25 12.05 -5.51
C LEU A 236 0.85 12.42 -6.52
N ASP A 237 1.84 13.20 -6.10
CA ASP A 237 2.88 13.71 -6.99
C ASP A 237 4.19 12.92 -6.86
N ALA A 238 4.66 12.33 -7.95
CA ALA A 238 5.95 11.65 -8.02
C ALA A 238 7.11 12.56 -8.46
N SER A 239 6.83 13.80 -8.84
CA SER A 239 7.82 14.81 -9.18
C SER A 239 8.59 15.30 -7.95
N THR A 240 9.59 16.17 -8.17
CA THR A 240 10.34 16.78 -7.05
C THR A 240 9.71 18.08 -6.57
N ALA A 241 8.70 18.59 -7.28
CA ALA A 241 8.12 19.91 -7.07
C ALA A 241 7.62 20.13 -5.64
N HIS A 242 6.93 19.14 -5.07
CA HIS A 242 6.18 19.30 -3.82
C HIS A 242 6.73 18.48 -2.63
N ARG A 243 7.86 17.80 -2.78
CA ARG A 243 8.41 16.87 -1.75
C ARG A 243 8.78 17.53 -0.43
N THR A 244 9.04 18.83 -0.45
CA THR A 244 9.39 19.64 0.74
C THR A 244 8.47 20.86 0.87
N GLU A 245 7.37 20.87 0.11
CA GLU A 245 6.43 21.98 0.11
C GLU A 245 5.50 21.90 1.31
N GLU A 246 5.24 23.05 1.93
CA GLU A 246 4.33 23.14 3.06
C GLU A 246 2.91 22.68 2.67
N GLY A 247 2.24 21.96 3.57
CA GLY A 247 0.91 21.42 3.32
C GLY A 247 0.89 20.09 2.55
N TRP A 248 2.02 19.61 2.04
CA TRP A 248 2.13 18.29 1.42
C TRP A 248 2.56 17.21 2.42
N ALA A 249 1.90 16.06 2.36
CA ALA A 249 2.32 14.86 3.08
C ALA A 249 3.49 14.20 2.35
N TYR A 250 4.59 13.92 3.06
CA TYR A 250 5.71 13.17 2.48
C TYR A 250 5.37 11.68 2.43
N GLY A 251 5.45 11.10 1.23
CA GLY A 251 4.98 9.74 0.89
C GLY A 251 5.90 8.61 1.35
N PHE A 252 6.35 8.64 2.60
CA PHE A 252 7.15 7.57 3.21
C PHE A 252 6.50 7.13 4.54
N PRO A 253 5.52 6.20 4.49
CA PRO A 253 4.67 5.90 5.64
C PRO A 253 5.43 5.29 6.82
N GLU A 254 6.52 4.56 6.56
CA GLU A 254 7.28 3.82 7.58
C GLU A 254 8.18 4.72 8.44
N LEU A 255 8.34 6.00 8.11
CA LEU A 255 9.20 6.89 8.91
C LEU A 255 8.63 7.11 10.31
N ALA A 256 7.33 7.29 10.45
CA ALA A 256 6.63 7.35 11.73
C ALA A 256 5.11 7.25 11.50
N PRO A 257 4.31 6.89 12.53
CA PRO A 257 2.85 6.85 12.42
C PRO A 257 2.23 8.14 11.87
N SER A 258 2.82 9.30 12.17
CA SER A 258 2.38 10.59 11.66
C SER A 258 2.52 10.76 10.14
N PHE A 259 3.50 10.09 9.49
CA PHE A 259 3.65 10.14 8.03
C PHE A 259 2.54 9.34 7.35
N ARG A 260 2.31 8.11 7.83
CA ARG A 260 1.19 7.27 7.38
C ARG A 260 -0.16 7.97 7.53
N GLU A 261 -0.42 8.59 8.68
CA GLU A 261 -1.68 9.28 8.91
C GLU A 261 -1.87 10.50 7.99
N LYS A 262 -0.80 11.26 7.73
CA LYS A 262 -0.82 12.38 6.77
C LYS A 262 -1.07 11.90 5.34
N ILE A 263 -0.54 10.74 4.92
CA ILE A 263 -0.84 10.15 3.61
C ILE A 263 -2.32 9.73 3.54
N LYS A 264 -2.80 9.05 4.58
CA LYS A 264 -4.18 8.55 4.66
C LYS A 264 -5.21 9.66 4.55
N THR A 265 -5.01 10.76 5.27
CA THR A 265 -5.99 11.86 5.37
C THR A 265 -5.71 13.03 4.42
N GLY A 266 -4.46 13.15 3.93
CA GLY A 266 -4.03 14.26 3.11
C GLY A 266 -4.65 14.28 1.70
N LYS A 267 -4.93 15.49 1.22
CA LYS A 267 -5.32 15.74 -0.18
C LYS A 267 -4.12 15.92 -1.12
N ARG A 268 -2.92 16.10 -0.57
CA ARG A 268 -1.69 16.41 -1.30
C ARG A 268 -0.57 15.55 -0.73
N VAL A 269 -0.11 14.58 -1.51
CA VAL A 269 0.92 13.61 -1.11
C VAL A 269 2.05 13.65 -2.12
N ALA A 270 3.28 13.80 -1.66
CA ALA A 270 4.47 13.85 -2.50
C ALA A 270 5.29 12.56 -2.32
N VAL A 271 5.45 11.78 -3.38
CA VAL A 271 6.21 10.54 -3.38
C VAL A 271 7.71 10.86 -3.34
N PRO A 272 8.48 10.26 -2.43
CA PRO A 272 9.92 10.42 -2.31
C PRO A 272 10.70 10.13 -3.60
N GLY A 273 11.89 10.71 -3.72
CA GLY A 273 12.84 10.33 -4.77
C GLY A 273 13.59 9.06 -4.46
N CYS A 274 13.94 8.27 -5.47
CA CYS A 274 14.60 6.98 -5.27
C CYS A 274 15.81 7.03 -4.32
N TYR A 275 16.82 7.87 -4.56
CA TYR A 275 17.95 7.97 -3.64
C TYR A 275 17.57 8.53 -2.26
N ALA A 276 16.63 9.48 -2.22
CA ALA A 276 16.16 10.05 -0.98
C ALA A 276 15.43 9.02 -0.12
N SER A 277 14.62 8.13 -0.71
CA SER A 277 13.97 7.03 -0.02
C SER A 277 15.00 6.20 0.76
N GLY A 278 16.08 5.79 0.08
CA GLY A 278 17.15 5.03 0.71
C GLY A 278 17.82 5.79 1.84
N PHE A 279 18.27 7.03 1.59
CA PHE A 279 18.96 7.83 2.59
C PHE A 279 18.08 8.17 3.80
N ILE A 280 16.83 8.59 3.58
CA ILE A 280 15.92 9.06 4.62
C ILE A 280 15.47 7.89 5.50
N ALA A 281 15.26 6.69 4.93
CA ALA A 281 14.99 5.49 5.72
C ALA A 281 16.10 5.17 6.73
N LEU A 282 17.34 5.58 6.44
CA LEU A 282 18.45 5.39 7.36
C LEU A 282 18.62 6.58 8.30
N MET A 283 18.60 7.81 7.77
CA MET A 283 18.96 9.00 8.53
C MET A 283 17.85 9.49 9.46
N TYR A 284 16.58 9.43 9.03
CA TYR A 284 15.46 9.96 9.82
C TYR A 284 15.34 9.30 11.21
N PRO A 285 15.36 7.95 11.34
CA PRO A 285 15.31 7.32 12.66
C PRO A 285 16.48 7.72 13.55
N LEU A 286 17.69 7.85 12.98
CA LEU A 286 18.90 8.17 13.73
C LEU A 286 18.87 9.59 14.31
N VAL A 287 18.41 10.57 13.53
CA VAL A 287 18.28 11.96 14.00
C VAL A 287 17.12 12.09 14.98
N LYS A 288 15.95 11.54 14.63
CA LYS A 288 14.74 11.62 15.46
C LYS A 288 14.95 11.04 16.86
N GLU A 289 15.63 9.90 16.95
CA GLU A 289 15.88 9.22 18.22
C GLU A 289 17.15 9.73 18.93
N GLY A 290 17.77 10.79 18.40
CA GLY A 290 18.95 11.44 18.98
C GLY A 290 20.18 10.54 19.04
N ILE A 291 20.32 9.61 18.09
CA ILE A 291 21.55 8.81 17.91
C ILE A 291 22.59 9.65 17.16
N LEU A 292 22.14 10.40 16.15
CA LEU A 292 22.91 11.43 15.46
C LEU A 292 22.29 12.81 15.71
N SER A 293 23.11 13.85 15.70
CA SER A 293 22.67 15.24 15.77
C SER A 293 22.27 15.78 14.39
N ALA A 294 21.49 16.86 14.36
CA ALA A 294 21.08 17.53 13.11
C ALA A 294 22.26 18.10 12.30
N ASP A 295 23.38 18.41 12.97
CA ASP A 295 24.60 18.93 12.37
C ASP A 295 25.61 17.84 11.94
N TYR A 296 25.25 16.56 12.10
CA TYR A 296 26.08 15.43 11.70
C TYR A 296 26.55 15.58 10.24
N PRO A 297 27.85 15.37 9.94
CA PRO A 297 28.40 15.52 8.60
C PRO A 297 28.02 14.33 7.71
N ALA A 298 26.73 14.24 7.37
CA ALA A 298 26.17 13.13 6.63
C ALA A 298 26.78 12.99 5.23
N CYS A 299 27.18 11.78 4.89
CA CYS A 299 27.64 11.39 3.56
C CYS A 299 26.76 10.26 3.02
N ALA A 300 26.40 10.31 1.75
CA ALA A 300 25.60 9.30 1.08
C ALA A 300 26.29 8.83 -0.19
N PHE A 301 26.65 7.55 -0.24
CA PHE A 301 27.19 6.89 -1.42
C PHE A 301 26.10 6.02 -2.01
N ALA A 302 25.75 6.23 -3.27
CA ALA A 302 24.61 5.53 -3.83
C ALA A 302 24.87 5.00 -5.23
N MET A 303 24.54 3.73 -5.45
CA MET A 303 24.55 3.08 -6.76
C MET A 303 23.12 2.87 -7.23
N SER A 304 22.86 3.13 -8.52
CA SER A 304 21.57 2.90 -9.16
C SER A 304 21.73 2.29 -10.54
N GLY A 305 20.74 1.49 -10.93
CA GLY A 305 20.56 1.09 -12.32
C GLY A 305 20.21 2.28 -13.20
N TYR A 306 20.51 2.17 -14.50
CA TYR A 306 20.34 3.26 -15.47
C TYR A 306 18.87 3.64 -15.72
N SER A 307 17.91 2.78 -15.37
CA SER A 307 16.47 3.11 -15.49
C SER A 307 16.06 4.34 -14.66
N GLY A 308 16.79 4.67 -13.60
CA GLY A 308 16.58 5.88 -12.81
C GLY A 308 16.81 7.20 -13.57
N GLY A 309 17.57 7.15 -14.67
CA GLY A 309 17.77 8.29 -15.57
C GLY A 309 16.64 8.54 -16.57
N GLY A 310 15.60 7.70 -16.56
CA GLY A 310 14.46 7.80 -17.46
C GLY A 310 14.79 7.45 -18.92
N LYS A 311 13.84 7.70 -19.82
CA LYS A 311 13.88 7.22 -21.22
C LYS A 311 15.16 7.57 -21.97
N LYS A 312 15.70 8.78 -21.76
CA LYS A 312 16.93 9.21 -22.45
C LYS A 312 18.12 8.33 -22.04
N MET A 313 18.34 8.14 -20.74
CA MET A 313 19.44 7.32 -20.25
C MET A 313 19.24 5.84 -20.59
N ILE A 314 18.00 5.34 -20.50
CA ILE A 314 17.68 3.97 -20.94
C ILE A 314 18.09 3.75 -22.40
N ALA A 315 17.72 4.67 -23.30
CA ALA A 315 18.09 4.59 -24.71
C ALA A 315 19.62 4.64 -24.94
N GLU A 316 20.37 5.42 -24.15
CA GLU A 316 21.83 5.47 -24.22
C GLU A 316 22.48 4.13 -23.79
N TYR A 317 21.98 3.50 -22.72
CA TYR A 317 22.51 2.23 -22.22
C TYR A 317 22.10 1.01 -23.04
N GLU A 318 20.95 1.07 -23.72
CA GLU A 318 20.40 -0.03 -24.55
C GLU A 318 20.76 0.09 -26.04
N ALA A 319 21.44 1.17 -26.46
CA ALA A 319 21.90 1.33 -27.84
C ALA A 319 22.87 0.21 -28.25
N GLU A 320 22.71 -0.32 -29.47
CA GLU A 320 23.60 -1.36 -30.03
C GLU A 320 25.06 -0.90 -30.06
N GLU A 321 25.30 0.34 -30.50
CA GLU A 321 26.62 0.98 -30.54
C GLU A 321 26.76 2.01 -29.40
N ARG A 322 26.78 1.53 -28.15
CA ARG A 322 26.96 2.38 -26.98
C ARG A 322 28.43 2.62 -26.63
N ALA A 323 28.72 3.78 -26.03
CA ALA A 323 30.07 4.15 -25.64
C ALA A 323 30.63 3.19 -24.56
N ALA A 324 31.92 2.85 -24.64
CA ALA A 324 32.54 1.81 -23.81
C ALA A 324 32.45 2.13 -22.31
N GLU A 325 32.53 3.42 -21.93
CA GLU A 325 32.43 3.89 -20.55
C GLU A 325 31.07 3.61 -19.90
N LEU A 326 30.01 3.35 -20.68
CA LEU A 326 28.70 2.97 -20.12
C LEU A 326 28.74 1.59 -19.44
N SER A 327 29.75 0.76 -19.75
CA SER A 327 29.93 -0.54 -19.10
C SER A 327 30.64 -0.45 -17.75
N ALA A 328 31.07 0.76 -17.33
CA ALA A 328 31.66 1.02 -16.03
C ALA A 328 30.69 1.79 -15.12
N PRO A 329 30.79 1.65 -13.78
CA PRO A 329 30.13 2.56 -12.86
C PRO A 329 30.63 3.99 -13.07
N ARG A 330 29.70 4.96 -13.10
CA ARG A 330 30.02 6.38 -13.32
C ARG A 330 29.39 7.27 -12.26
N GLU A 331 30.21 8.05 -11.59
CA GLU A 331 29.76 9.15 -10.73
C GLU A 331 29.16 10.27 -11.58
N TYR A 332 28.13 10.93 -11.06
CA TYR A 332 27.54 12.12 -11.67
C TYR A 332 27.12 13.12 -10.59
N ALA A 333 26.59 14.28 -11.00
CA ALA A 333 26.29 15.39 -10.10
C ALA A 333 27.53 15.87 -9.30
N LEU A 334 28.71 15.85 -9.95
CA LEU A 334 30.02 16.15 -9.35
C LEU A 334 30.13 17.56 -8.76
N SER A 335 29.23 18.48 -9.16
CA SER A 335 29.11 19.82 -8.57
C SER A 335 28.43 19.84 -7.19
N GLN A 336 28.08 18.66 -6.63
CA GLN A 336 27.26 18.53 -5.43
C GLN A 336 25.91 19.23 -5.56
N GLN A 337 25.32 19.15 -6.75
CA GLN A 337 23.97 19.63 -7.05
C GLN A 337 23.12 18.46 -7.55
N HIS A 338 22.15 18.03 -6.75
CA HIS A 338 21.24 16.96 -7.11
C HIS A 338 19.83 17.24 -6.56
N LYS A 339 18.80 16.92 -7.35
CA LYS A 339 17.38 17.20 -7.04
C LYS A 339 16.89 16.60 -5.71
N HIS A 340 17.56 15.58 -5.19
CA HIS A 340 17.18 14.89 -3.95
C HIS A 340 17.77 15.53 -2.67
N LEU A 341 18.77 16.42 -2.78
CA LEU A 341 19.43 16.99 -1.60
C LEU A 341 18.46 17.75 -0.68
N LYS A 342 17.49 18.46 -1.27
CA LYS A 342 16.46 19.21 -0.52
C LYS A 342 15.68 18.33 0.44
N GLU A 343 15.17 17.19 -0.03
CA GLU A 343 14.41 16.25 0.80
C GLU A 343 15.31 15.46 1.74
N MET A 344 16.53 15.09 1.30
CA MET A 344 17.52 14.42 2.16
C MET A 344 17.93 15.29 3.35
N LYS A 345 17.89 16.62 3.21
CA LYS A 345 18.08 17.56 4.32
C LYS A 345 16.80 17.72 5.14
N ALA A 346 15.71 18.11 4.49
CA ALA A 346 14.52 18.61 5.18
C ALA A 346 13.79 17.51 5.98
N VAL A 347 13.68 16.30 5.44
CA VAL A 347 12.85 15.25 6.05
C VAL A 347 13.49 14.68 7.32
N PRO A 348 14.78 14.32 7.35
CA PRO A 348 15.45 13.91 8.60
C PRO A 348 15.69 15.07 9.57
N GLY A 349 15.57 16.33 9.13
CA GLY A 349 15.82 17.51 9.96
C GLY A 349 17.31 17.85 10.10
N LEU A 350 18.09 17.70 9.04
CA LEU A 350 19.52 18.06 9.03
C LEU A 350 19.72 19.57 8.84
N ASP A 351 20.77 20.12 9.46
CA ASP A 351 21.13 21.53 9.33
C ASP A 351 21.69 21.87 7.95
N ARG A 352 22.30 20.88 7.29
CA ARG A 352 22.95 21.01 5.98
C ARG A 352 22.59 19.84 5.06
N GLU A 353 22.73 20.08 3.76
CA GLU A 353 22.61 19.01 2.77
C GLU A 353 23.76 18.02 2.96
N PRO A 354 23.50 16.69 2.86
CA PRO A 354 24.56 15.70 2.96
C PRO A 354 25.51 15.79 1.75
N LEU A 355 26.77 15.39 1.94
CA LEU A 355 27.64 15.09 0.80
C LEU A 355 27.05 13.90 0.05
N PHE A 356 26.80 14.05 -1.24
CA PHE A 356 26.11 13.03 -2.02
C PHE A 356 26.92 12.60 -3.23
N SER A 357 27.20 11.30 -3.31
CA SER A 357 27.97 10.67 -4.38
C SER A 357 27.11 9.63 -5.10
N PRO A 358 26.27 10.04 -6.06
CA PRO A 358 25.47 9.13 -6.84
C PRO A 358 26.25 8.53 -8.03
N ILE A 359 26.05 7.24 -8.24
CA ILE A 359 26.74 6.41 -9.22
C ILE A 359 25.69 5.68 -10.06
N VAL A 360 25.77 5.81 -11.38
CA VAL A 360 24.97 5.00 -12.31
C VAL A 360 25.79 3.79 -12.76
N CYS A 361 25.15 2.63 -12.76
CA CYS A 361 25.78 1.35 -13.10
C CYS A 361 25.07 0.68 -14.29
N ASP A 362 25.77 -0.23 -14.94
CA ASP A 362 25.28 -0.99 -16.10
C ASP A 362 24.40 -2.20 -15.71
N TYR A 363 23.30 -1.89 -15.07
CA TYR A 363 22.18 -2.82 -14.88
C TYR A 363 20.88 -2.03 -14.94
N TYR A 364 19.80 -2.67 -15.37
CA TYR A 364 18.55 -1.96 -15.65
C TYR A 364 17.97 -1.29 -14.39
N SER A 365 17.74 -2.05 -13.32
CA SER A 365 17.15 -1.57 -12.07
C SER A 365 17.76 -2.18 -10.82
N GLY A 366 17.58 -1.51 -9.69
CA GLY A 366 18.19 -1.79 -8.40
C GLY A 366 18.92 -0.57 -7.86
N MET A 367 19.05 -0.52 -6.54
CA MET A 367 19.65 0.59 -5.83
C MET A 367 20.30 0.11 -4.53
N LEU A 368 21.45 0.67 -4.21
CA LEU A 368 22.09 0.58 -2.91
C LEU A 368 22.47 1.99 -2.47
N VAL A 369 21.94 2.44 -1.34
CA VAL A 369 22.33 3.72 -0.71
C VAL A 369 23.01 3.39 0.60
N SER A 370 24.22 3.90 0.79
CA SER A 370 25.06 3.65 1.96
C SER A 370 25.36 4.96 2.69
N LEU A 371 25.13 4.93 4.01
CA LEU A 371 25.38 5.99 4.97
C LEU A 371 26.51 5.54 5.90
N PRO A 372 27.74 6.04 5.71
CA PRO A 372 28.82 5.82 6.67
C PRO A 372 28.58 6.57 7.97
N ILE A 373 28.85 5.89 9.08
CA ILE A 373 28.74 6.42 10.44
C ILE A 373 30.07 6.27 11.15
N GLN A 374 30.58 7.37 11.71
CA GLN A 374 31.74 7.36 12.60
C GLN A 374 31.27 7.47 14.04
N LYS A 375 31.71 6.54 14.89
CA LYS A 375 31.24 6.42 16.29
C LYS A 375 31.47 7.70 17.10
N ASP A 376 32.59 8.37 16.87
CA ASP A 376 32.98 9.60 17.59
C ASP A 376 32.01 10.78 17.35
N PHE A 377 31.20 10.73 16.29
CA PHE A 377 30.19 11.75 15.99
C PHE A 377 28.79 11.34 16.47
N MET A 378 28.61 10.15 17.04
CA MET A 378 27.33 9.71 17.57
C MET A 378 27.06 10.34 18.94
N GLN A 379 25.82 10.77 19.15
CA GLN A 379 25.35 11.23 20.46
C GLN A 379 25.12 10.05 21.42
N LYS A 380 24.79 8.88 20.85
CA LYS A 380 24.67 7.60 21.57
C LYS A 380 25.64 6.61 20.92
N ALA A 381 26.71 6.26 21.62
CA ALA A 381 27.76 5.38 21.09
C ALA A 381 27.30 3.91 21.07
N LEU A 382 26.56 3.53 20.03
CA LEU A 382 26.11 2.16 19.81
C LEU A 382 27.19 1.31 19.12
N THR A 383 27.25 0.01 19.42
CA THR A 383 27.99 -0.96 18.58
C THR A 383 27.23 -1.21 17.27
N PRO A 384 27.86 -1.83 16.24
CA PRO A 384 27.16 -2.21 15.01
C PRO A 384 25.94 -3.12 15.27
N GLU A 385 26.03 -4.06 16.21
CA GLU A 385 24.93 -4.96 16.61
C GLU A 385 23.79 -4.19 17.30
N GLU A 386 24.12 -3.26 18.19
CA GLU A 386 23.12 -2.41 18.85
C GLU A 386 22.42 -1.49 17.85
N LEU A 387 23.16 -0.96 16.87
CA LEU A 387 22.61 -0.16 15.78
C LEU A 387 21.70 -0.99 14.86
N GLN A 388 22.09 -2.25 14.57
CA GLN A 388 21.23 -3.18 13.85
C GLN A 388 19.94 -3.47 14.61
N ALA A 389 20.04 -3.76 15.91
CA ALA A 389 18.90 -4.02 16.78
C ALA A 389 17.97 -2.81 16.88
N PHE A 390 18.53 -1.59 16.90
CA PHE A 390 17.76 -0.35 16.83
C PHE A 390 16.90 -0.29 15.57
N PHE A 391 17.49 -0.47 14.38
CA PHE A 391 16.72 -0.45 13.14
C PHE A 391 15.67 -1.58 13.09
N ALA A 392 16.03 -2.79 13.53
CA ALA A 392 15.12 -3.92 13.56
C ALA A 392 13.90 -3.64 14.46
N GLY A 393 14.11 -3.02 15.61
CA GLY A 393 13.02 -2.58 16.49
C GLY A 393 12.20 -1.43 15.89
N TYR A 394 12.86 -0.45 15.29
CA TYR A 394 12.21 0.73 14.68
C TYR A 394 11.24 0.33 13.55
N TYR A 395 11.63 -0.64 12.73
CA TYR A 395 10.87 -1.09 11.56
C TYR A 395 10.14 -2.43 11.77
N ALA A 396 10.03 -2.94 12.99
CA ALA A 396 9.52 -4.29 13.27
C ALA A 396 8.11 -4.58 12.71
N ASN A 397 7.25 -3.56 12.61
CA ASN A 397 5.87 -3.68 12.16
C ASN A 397 5.65 -3.10 10.75
N GLU A 398 6.72 -2.89 10.00
CA GLU A 398 6.68 -2.22 8.70
C GLU A 398 6.94 -3.24 7.58
N PRO A 399 5.90 -3.76 6.90
CA PRO A 399 6.05 -4.91 6.00
C PRO A 399 6.91 -4.63 4.75
N PHE A 400 7.07 -3.35 4.40
CA PHE A 400 7.91 -2.91 3.29
C PHE A 400 9.38 -2.73 3.67
N ILE A 401 9.74 -2.79 4.96
CA ILE A 401 11.11 -2.59 5.42
C ILE A 401 11.60 -3.84 6.13
N LYS A 402 12.58 -4.52 5.54
CA LYS A 402 13.22 -5.69 6.12
C LYS A 402 14.62 -5.32 6.62
N VAL A 403 14.82 -5.32 7.94
CA VAL A 403 16.15 -5.15 8.53
C VAL A 403 16.81 -6.52 8.65
N ASN A 404 17.93 -6.72 7.96
CA ASN A 404 18.64 -7.99 8.01
C ASN A 404 19.39 -8.16 9.32
N ALA A 405 19.56 -9.41 9.75
CA ALA A 405 20.36 -9.74 10.92
C ALA A 405 21.79 -9.23 10.75
N PHE A 406 22.45 -8.91 11.86
CA PHE A 406 23.86 -8.52 11.83
C PHE A 406 24.71 -9.67 11.26
N GLY A 407 25.61 -9.36 10.31
CA GLY A 407 26.43 -10.36 9.61
C GLY A 407 25.74 -11.07 8.43
N ALA A 408 24.50 -10.71 8.08
CA ALA A 408 23.78 -11.34 6.97
C ALA A 408 24.45 -11.16 5.59
N GLU A 409 25.35 -10.18 5.43
CA GLU A 409 26.15 -10.02 4.22
C GLU A 409 27.07 -11.22 3.94
N ALA A 410 27.37 -12.05 4.95
CA ALA A 410 28.11 -13.30 4.78
C ALA A 410 27.41 -14.28 3.82
N GLU A 411 26.07 -14.27 3.76
CA GLU A 411 25.28 -15.05 2.81
C GLU A 411 25.57 -14.64 1.35
N SER A 412 25.96 -13.38 1.16
CA SER A 412 26.38 -12.82 -0.13
C SER A 412 27.91 -12.76 -0.27
N ARG A 413 28.64 -13.60 0.47
CA ARG A 413 30.12 -13.65 0.49
C ARG A 413 30.76 -12.29 0.84
N GLY A 414 30.08 -11.48 1.65
CA GLY A 414 30.52 -10.15 2.06
C GLY A 414 30.21 -9.02 1.06
N PHE A 415 29.45 -9.28 0.00
CA PHE A 415 29.11 -8.28 -1.03
C PHE A 415 27.65 -7.85 -0.98
N LEU A 416 27.39 -6.55 -1.13
CA LEU A 416 26.05 -6.00 -1.34
C LEU A 416 25.88 -5.53 -2.79
N SER A 417 25.33 -6.40 -3.64
CA SER A 417 25.03 -6.05 -5.04
C SER A 417 23.72 -5.29 -5.15
N ALA A 418 23.74 -4.11 -5.77
CA ALA A 418 22.60 -3.18 -5.85
C ALA A 418 21.42 -3.69 -6.70
N ASN A 419 21.67 -4.56 -7.68
CA ASN A 419 20.67 -5.08 -8.62
C ASN A 419 19.83 -6.25 -8.08
N VAL A 420 20.17 -6.81 -6.92
CA VAL A 420 19.54 -8.03 -6.37
C VAL A 420 18.04 -7.87 -6.12
N ARG A 421 17.58 -6.65 -5.84
CA ARG A 421 16.19 -6.34 -5.51
C ARG A 421 15.40 -5.73 -6.68
N SER A 422 15.89 -5.88 -7.91
CA SER A 422 15.11 -5.51 -9.10
C SER A 422 13.75 -6.22 -9.13
N GLY A 423 12.68 -5.46 -9.36
CA GLY A 423 11.29 -5.93 -9.37
C GLY A 423 10.59 -5.95 -8.01
N TRP A 424 11.29 -5.60 -6.92
CA TRP A 424 10.75 -5.67 -5.56
C TRP A 424 10.28 -4.29 -5.07
N ASP A 425 9.13 -4.26 -4.38
CA ASP A 425 8.53 -3.02 -3.87
C ASP A 425 8.87 -2.72 -2.41
N GLY A 426 9.61 -3.60 -1.74
CA GLY A 426 10.18 -3.37 -0.41
C GLY A 426 11.58 -2.76 -0.41
N MET A 427 12.13 -2.59 0.79
CA MET A 427 13.50 -2.17 1.06
C MET A 427 14.15 -3.04 2.13
N GLU A 428 15.41 -3.42 1.90
CA GLU A 428 16.24 -4.09 2.89
C GLU A 428 17.22 -3.12 3.52
N ILE A 429 17.45 -3.24 4.83
CA ILE A 429 18.48 -2.49 5.55
C ILE A 429 19.55 -3.47 6.05
N PHE A 430 20.81 -3.06 5.94
CA PHE A 430 21.99 -3.74 6.46
C PHE A 430 22.77 -2.78 7.35
N VAL A 431 23.31 -3.30 8.45
CA VAL A 431 24.31 -2.60 9.27
C VAL A 431 25.57 -3.45 9.24
N THR A 432 26.67 -2.86 8.80
CA THR A 432 27.98 -3.51 8.71
C THR A 432 29.05 -2.59 9.32
N GLY A 433 30.23 -3.12 9.62
CA GLY A 433 31.36 -2.34 10.13
C GLY A 433 31.99 -2.93 11.37
N ASN A 434 32.54 -2.07 12.20
CA ASN A 434 33.22 -2.41 13.44
C ASN A 434 33.01 -1.33 14.50
N GLU A 435 33.70 -1.47 15.63
CA GLU A 435 33.59 -0.57 16.78
C GLU A 435 33.95 0.89 16.51
N ASP A 436 34.64 1.23 15.43
CA ASP A 436 35.03 2.62 15.14
C ASP A 436 34.18 3.25 14.04
N ARG A 437 33.85 2.43 13.02
CA ARG A 437 33.18 2.88 11.80
C ARG A 437 32.16 1.85 11.32
N MET A 438 31.00 2.36 10.97
CA MET A 438 29.84 1.60 10.53
C MET A 438 29.39 2.09 9.15
N VAL A 439 28.72 1.21 8.42
CA VAL A 439 27.99 1.57 7.21
C VAL A 439 26.60 0.98 7.34
N VAL A 440 25.60 1.86 7.31
CA VAL A 440 24.20 1.47 7.20
C VAL A 440 23.82 1.58 5.73
N SER A 441 23.25 0.52 5.16
CA SER A 441 22.91 0.47 3.74
C SER A 441 21.46 0.06 3.53
N SER A 442 20.76 0.79 2.67
CA SER A 442 19.43 0.43 2.17
C SER A 442 19.55 -0.13 0.75
N ARG A 443 18.96 -1.30 0.47
CA ARG A 443 18.95 -1.95 -0.85
C ARG A 443 17.52 -2.23 -1.31
N PHE A 444 17.15 -1.76 -2.50
CA PHE A 444 15.78 -1.80 -3.03
C PHE A 444 15.76 -1.57 -4.55
N ASP A 445 14.60 -1.65 -5.18
CA ASP A 445 14.44 -1.24 -6.59
C ASP A 445 14.20 0.27 -6.70
N ASN A 446 14.99 0.97 -7.52
CA ASN A 446 14.79 2.38 -7.85
C ASN A 446 13.45 2.66 -8.55
N LEU A 447 12.87 1.70 -9.27
CA LEU A 447 11.54 1.78 -9.87
C LEU A 447 10.42 1.25 -8.96
N GLY A 448 10.74 0.34 -8.03
CA GLY A 448 9.80 -0.18 -7.01
C GLY A 448 9.65 0.77 -5.84
N LYS A 449 10.18 0.43 -4.66
CA LYS A 449 10.16 1.31 -3.46
C LYS A 449 10.78 2.69 -3.71
N GLY A 450 11.64 2.84 -4.71
CA GLY A 450 12.22 4.13 -5.10
C GLY A 450 11.32 5.03 -5.95
N ALA A 451 10.20 4.54 -6.48
CA ALA A 451 9.31 5.33 -7.34
C ALA A 451 7.88 4.79 -7.38
N SER A 452 7.58 3.89 -8.33
CA SER A 452 6.20 3.48 -8.63
C SER A 452 5.59 2.58 -7.55
N GLY A 453 6.39 1.73 -6.91
CA GLY A 453 5.95 0.94 -5.75
C GLY A 453 5.58 1.83 -4.57
N ALA A 454 6.41 2.84 -4.26
CA ALA A 454 6.10 3.81 -3.21
C ALA A 454 4.84 4.65 -3.53
N ALA A 455 4.65 5.03 -4.79
CA ALA A 455 3.44 5.72 -5.22
C ALA A 455 2.19 4.85 -5.01
N VAL A 456 2.23 3.58 -5.43
CA VAL A 456 1.10 2.66 -5.26
C VAL A 456 0.86 2.32 -3.79
N GLN A 457 1.90 2.22 -2.96
CA GLN A 457 1.72 2.07 -1.51
C GLN A 457 1.01 3.28 -0.92
N CYS A 458 1.43 4.50 -1.27
CA CYS A 458 0.74 5.73 -0.84
C CYS A 458 -0.71 5.74 -1.31
N LEU A 459 -0.97 5.37 -2.56
CA LEU A 459 -2.31 5.24 -3.10
C LEU A 459 -3.15 4.24 -2.28
N ASN A 460 -2.62 3.08 -1.96
CA ASN A 460 -3.31 2.07 -1.17
C ASN A 460 -3.72 2.60 0.21
N ILE A 461 -2.83 3.34 0.88
CA ILE A 461 -3.11 4.03 2.14
C ILE A 461 -4.21 5.08 1.95
N MET A 462 -4.16 5.86 0.85
CA MET A 462 -5.18 6.86 0.52
C MET A 462 -6.56 6.23 0.27
N LEU A 463 -6.61 5.05 -0.35
CA LEU A 463 -7.82 4.27 -0.63
C LEU A 463 -8.34 3.50 0.60
N GLY A 464 -7.52 3.37 1.65
CA GLY A 464 -7.85 2.58 2.84
C GLY A 464 -7.89 1.07 2.58
N CYS A 465 -7.18 0.57 1.55
CA CYS A 465 -7.01 -0.87 1.32
C CYS A 465 -5.67 -1.37 1.86
N ALA A 466 -5.40 -2.68 1.73
CA ALA A 466 -4.12 -3.27 2.12
C ALA A 466 -2.95 -2.56 1.40
N GLU A 467 -1.91 -2.19 2.16
CA GLU A 467 -0.80 -1.37 1.65
C GLU A 467 -0.04 -2.07 0.51
N ASP A 468 -0.01 -3.40 0.51
CA ASP A 468 0.65 -4.28 -0.47
C ASP A 468 -0.21 -4.67 -1.68
N LYS A 469 -1.46 -4.18 -1.77
CA LYS A 469 -2.34 -4.51 -2.89
C LYS A 469 -1.73 -4.07 -4.24
N GLY A 470 -1.41 -5.05 -5.09
CA GLY A 470 -0.77 -4.82 -6.40
C GLY A 470 0.75 -4.58 -6.33
N LEU A 471 1.38 -4.92 -5.21
CA LEU A 471 2.83 -4.77 -4.98
C LEU A 471 3.48 -6.13 -4.71
N VAL A 472 4.79 -6.21 -4.99
CA VAL A 472 5.60 -7.40 -4.80
C VAL A 472 6.47 -7.23 -3.55
N LEU A 473 6.17 -7.97 -2.48
CA LEU A 473 6.89 -7.98 -1.21
C LEU A 473 7.60 -9.30 -0.92
#